data_AF-A0A552X1S9-F1
#
_entry.id   AF-A0A552X1S9-F1
#
_cell.length_a   1.000
_cell.length_b   1.000
_cell.length_c   1.000
_cell.angle_alpha   90.00
_cell.angle_beta   90.00
_cell.angle_gamma   90.00
#
_symmetry.space_group_name_H-M   'P 1'
#
loop_
_entity.id
_entity.type
_entity.pdbx_description
1 polymer ?
#
loop_
_entity_poly.entity_id
_entity_poly.type
_entity_poly.pdbx_seq_one_letter_code
_entity_poly.pdbx_strand_id
1 'polypeptide(L)'
;MRILERREIELNQITTFDPRVAGFIAELSDRDFVAVSSGFTEEAAFDLALLHPIFLSQRNNKIFVVAGAKTFQVVKSVLRPESKVGCFIVQGTSDEILRLAKTDLVGSPCLFSLSTKVAQQTKKLVDVLGGESASRIHSDLRSIRGMTRIHERRK
;
A
#
# COMPACT_ATOMS: atom_id res chain seq x y z
N MET A 1 -9.47 14.78 4.25
CA MET A 1 -8.39 14.05 4.94
C MET A 1 -7.10 14.79 4.68
N ARG A 2 -6.24 14.96 5.68
CA ARG A 2 -4.95 15.66 5.53
C ARG A 2 -3.80 14.70 5.80
N ILE A 3 -2.83 14.67 4.90
CA ILE A 3 -1.50 14.09 5.17
C ILE A 3 -0.70 15.18 5.87
N LEU A 4 -0.21 14.89 7.06
CA LEU A 4 0.57 15.84 7.87
C LEU A 4 2.04 15.78 7.49
N GLU A 5 2.60 14.58 7.46
CA GLU A 5 4.02 14.36 7.17
C GLU A 5 4.28 12.92 6.70
N ARG A 6 5.43 12.74 6.04
CA ARG A 6 6.04 11.43 5.83
C ARG A 6 7.14 11.24 6.86
N ARG A 7 7.15 10.10 7.54
CA ARG A 7 8.12 9.80 8.60
C ARG A 7 8.52 8.34 8.60
N GLU A 8 9.78 8.06 8.90
CA GLU A 8 10.25 6.72 9.21
C GLU A 8 9.92 6.33 10.65
N ILE A 9 9.22 5.22 10.82
CA ILE A 9 8.73 4.74 12.12
C ILE A 9 9.18 3.30 12.33
N GLU A 10 9.67 2.99 13.53
CA GLU A 10 10.01 1.63 13.93
C GLU A 10 8.73 0.81 14.10
N LEU A 11 8.73 -0.43 13.62
CA LEU A 11 7.52 -1.27 13.64
C LEU A 11 6.96 -1.49 15.05
N ASN A 12 7.82 -1.57 16.06
CA ASN A 12 7.45 -1.71 17.48
C ASN A 12 6.77 -0.46 18.06
N GLN A 13 6.89 0.71 17.44
CA GLN A 13 6.20 1.95 17.86
C GLN A 13 4.74 1.96 17.38
N ILE A 14 4.41 1.16 16.36
CA ILE A 14 3.06 1.05 15.82
C ILE A 14 2.27 0.08 16.68
N THR A 15 1.26 0.60 17.39
CA THR A 15 0.51 -0.18 18.39
C THR A 15 -0.32 -1.28 17.73
N THR A 16 -1.27 -0.90 16.88
CA THR A 16 -2.21 -1.79 16.19
C THR A 16 -3.04 -0.96 15.19
N PHE A 17 -4.15 -1.50 14.68
CA PHE A 17 -5.12 -0.79 13.86
C PHE A 17 -5.92 0.25 14.67
N ASP A 18 -6.27 1.36 14.05
CA ASP A 18 -7.12 2.37 14.69
C ASP A 18 -8.51 1.76 14.98
N PRO A 19 -9.09 2.01 16.16
CA PRO A 19 -10.41 1.46 16.53
C PRO A 19 -11.52 1.73 15.51
N ARG A 20 -11.44 2.83 14.75
CA ARG A 20 -12.41 3.18 13.70
C ARG A 20 -12.38 2.23 12.50
N VAL A 21 -11.26 1.56 12.26
CA VAL A 21 -11.07 0.65 11.12
C VAL A 21 -10.88 -0.80 11.56
N ALA A 22 -10.62 -1.05 12.84
CA ALA A 22 -10.34 -2.37 13.38
C ALA A 22 -11.47 -3.38 13.09
N GLY A 23 -12.74 -2.99 13.28
CA GLY A 23 -13.88 -3.87 12.99
C GLY A 23 -13.94 -4.28 11.52
N PHE A 24 -13.79 -3.31 10.61
CA PHE A 24 -13.74 -3.57 9.17
C PHE A 24 -12.57 -4.49 8.79
N ILE A 25 -11.37 -4.25 9.31
CA ILE A 25 -10.20 -5.08 9.03
C ILE A 25 -10.35 -6.51 9.56
N ALA A 26 -11.00 -6.69 10.73
CA ALA A 26 -11.29 -7.99 11.30
C ALA A 26 -12.23 -8.81 10.41
N GLU A 27 -13.35 -8.22 9.98
CA GLU A 27 -14.34 -8.87 9.08
C GLU A 27 -13.71 -9.38 7.77
N LEU A 28 -12.66 -8.71 7.30
CA LEU A 28 -11.94 -9.10 6.10
C LEU A 28 -10.91 -10.19 6.34
N SER A 29 -10.28 -10.17 7.51
CA SER A 29 -9.28 -11.17 7.89
C SER A 29 -9.91 -12.56 8.05
N ASP A 30 -11.16 -12.62 8.49
CA ASP A 30 -11.94 -13.86 8.63
C ASP A 30 -12.35 -14.49 7.27
N ARG A 31 -12.23 -13.76 6.16
CA ARG A 31 -12.62 -14.22 4.81
C ARG A 31 -11.44 -14.78 4.00
N ASP A 32 -10.49 -15.45 4.65
CA ASP A 32 -9.29 -16.04 4.03
C ASP A 32 -8.38 -15.03 3.29
N PHE A 33 -8.41 -13.76 3.70
CA PHE A 33 -7.43 -12.77 3.27
C PHE A 33 -6.11 -12.94 4.03
N VAL A 34 -5.53 -14.14 3.99
CA VAL A 34 -4.21 -14.40 4.56
C VAL A 34 -3.19 -13.82 3.61
N ALA A 35 -2.48 -12.77 4.03
CA ALA A 35 -1.31 -12.30 3.31
C ALA A 35 -0.33 -13.48 3.27
N VAL A 36 -0.05 -14.01 2.07
CA VAL A 36 0.96 -15.06 1.89
C VAL A 36 2.32 -14.40 2.10
N SER A 37 2.76 -14.32 3.35
CA SER A 37 4.08 -13.81 3.72
C SER A 37 5.19 -14.80 3.42
N SER A 38 4.86 -16.08 3.18
CA SER A 38 5.79 -17.20 2.97
C SER A 38 6.64 -17.13 1.68
N GLY A 39 6.67 -15.98 0.99
CA GLY A 39 7.53 -15.74 -0.17
C GLY A 39 8.16 -14.34 -0.22
N PHE A 40 7.97 -13.51 0.81
CA PHE A 40 8.57 -12.18 0.86
C PHE A 40 9.96 -12.22 1.50
N THR A 41 10.94 -11.63 0.81
CA THR A 41 12.23 -11.28 1.41
C THR A 41 12.09 -9.95 2.17
N GLU A 42 13.06 -9.62 3.03
CA GLU A 42 13.10 -8.30 3.70
C GLU A 42 13.09 -7.15 2.68
N GLU A 43 13.87 -7.27 1.60
CA GLU A 43 13.91 -6.32 0.47
C GLU A 43 12.52 -6.12 -0.14
N ALA A 44 11.83 -7.21 -0.48
CA ALA A 44 10.48 -7.16 -1.07
C ALA A 44 9.45 -6.54 -0.12
N ALA A 45 9.63 -6.71 1.20
CA ALA A 45 8.78 -6.08 2.20
C ALA A 45 8.99 -4.56 2.28
N PHE A 46 10.24 -4.08 2.17
CA PHE A 46 10.54 -2.65 2.07
C PHE A 46 9.98 -2.05 0.78
N ASP A 47 10.19 -2.72 -0.36
CA ASP A 47 9.65 -2.30 -1.65
C ASP A 47 8.12 -2.21 -1.64
N LEU A 48 7.46 -3.19 -1.03
CA LEU A 48 6.01 -3.16 -0.83
C LEU A 48 5.60 -1.94 -0.01
N ALA A 49 6.33 -1.58 1.04
CA ALA A 49 6.04 -0.39 1.85
C ALA A 49 6.28 0.93 1.10
N LEU A 50 7.10 0.93 0.05
CA LEU A 50 7.26 2.09 -0.84
C LEU A 50 6.10 2.20 -1.84
N LEU A 51 5.67 1.08 -2.42
CA LEU A 51 4.58 1.06 -3.42
C LEU A 51 3.19 1.21 -2.80
N HIS A 52 2.97 0.57 -1.65
CA HIS A 52 1.70 0.56 -0.93
C HIS A 52 1.92 1.04 0.51
N PRO A 53 2.01 2.37 0.72
CA PRO A 53 2.50 2.93 1.97
C PRO A 53 1.53 2.74 3.13
N ILE A 54 2.07 2.69 4.34
CA ILE A 54 1.29 2.59 5.58
C ILE A 54 0.89 3.99 6.01
N PHE A 55 -0.42 4.19 6.21
CA PHE A 55 -0.97 5.42 6.74
C PHE A 55 -1.29 5.23 8.22
N LEU A 56 -0.86 6.19 9.02
CA LEU A 56 -0.93 6.13 10.47
C LEU A 56 -1.71 7.32 11.00
N SER A 57 -2.46 7.11 12.09
CA SER A 57 -3.03 8.18 12.88
C SER A 57 -2.45 8.16 14.29
N GLN A 58 -2.23 9.35 14.85
CA GLN A 58 -1.74 9.50 16.21
C GLN A 58 -2.87 9.91 17.15
N ARG A 59 -3.05 9.17 18.24
CA ARG A 59 -4.08 9.42 19.26
C ARG A 59 -3.54 9.04 20.63
N ASN A 60 -3.70 9.91 21.63
CA ASN A 60 -3.30 9.65 23.02
C ASN A 60 -1.84 9.12 23.12
N ASN A 61 -0.91 9.77 22.40
CA ASN A 61 0.50 9.37 22.29
C ASN A 61 0.76 7.96 21.72
N LYS A 62 -0.25 7.32 21.11
CA LYS A 62 -0.12 6.04 20.41
C LYS A 62 -0.28 6.23 18.92
N ILE A 63 0.37 5.34 18.16
CA ILE A 63 0.39 5.34 16.70
C ILE A 63 -0.40 4.13 16.22
N PHE A 64 -1.41 4.39 15.37
CA PHE A 64 -2.33 3.38 14.88
C PHE A 64 -2.35 3.32 13.37
N VAL A 65 -2.44 2.12 12.81
CA VAL A 65 -2.62 1.92 11.37
C VAL A 65 -4.06 2.24 10.96
N VAL A 66 -4.22 3.11 9.97
CA VAL A 66 -5.51 3.44 9.38
C VAL A 66 -5.69 2.92 7.96
N ALA A 67 -4.60 2.80 7.20
CA ALA A 67 -4.55 2.19 5.87
C ALA A 67 -3.14 1.63 5.60
N GLY A 68 -3.01 0.83 4.55
CA GLY A 68 -1.86 -0.03 4.29
C GLY A 68 -1.91 -1.30 5.15
N ALA A 69 -3.11 -1.80 5.47
CA ALA A 69 -3.28 -2.88 6.45
C ALA A 69 -2.54 -4.17 6.04
N LYS A 70 -2.55 -4.50 4.74
CA LYS A 70 -1.85 -5.67 4.21
C LYS A 70 -0.34 -5.47 4.18
N THR A 71 0.13 -4.30 3.74
CA THR A 71 1.54 -3.93 3.86
C THR A 71 2.01 -4.05 5.29
N PHE A 72 1.27 -3.49 6.25
CA PHE A 72 1.60 -3.56 7.68
C PHE A 72 1.70 -5.01 8.17
N GLN A 73 0.75 -5.88 7.79
CA GLN A 73 0.80 -7.30 8.12
C GLN A 73 2.05 -7.98 7.54
N VAL A 74 2.38 -7.74 6.26
CA VAL A 74 3.57 -8.30 5.61
C VAL A 74 4.85 -7.81 6.28
N VAL A 75 5.05 -6.50 6.41
CA VAL A 75 6.29 -5.95 6.99
C VAL A 75 6.45 -6.38 8.45
N LYS A 76 5.37 -6.44 9.23
CA LYS A 76 5.41 -6.92 10.62
C LYS A 76 5.74 -8.42 10.73
N SER A 77 5.42 -9.21 9.71
CA SER A 77 5.71 -10.65 9.67
C SER A 77 7.12 -10.98 9.13
N VAL A 78 7.68 -10.11 8.29
CA VAL A 78 8.95 -10.35 7.58
C VAL A 78 10.12 -9.60 8.22
N LEU A 79 9.90 -8.35 8.64
CA LEU A 79 10.95 -7.48 9.17
C LEU A 79 11.08 -7.59 10.69
N ARG A 80 12.22 -7.14 11.22
CA ARG A 80 12.46 -7.08 12.67
C ARG A 80 11.64 -5.95 13.31
N PRO A 81 11.23 -6.07 14.59
CA PRO A 81 10.44 -5.03 15.26
C PRO A 81 11.10 -3.63 15.28
N GLU A 82 12.43 -3.56 15.24
CA GLU A 82 13.22 -2.32 15.24
C GLU A 82 13.43 -1.75 13.82
N SER A 83 13.02 -2.47 12.77
CA SER A 83 13.12 -1.99 11.39
C SER A 83 12.27 -0.74 11.21
N LYS A 84 12.84 0.26 10.54
CA LYS A 84 12.16 1.53 10.22
C LYS A 84 11.50 1.43 8.85
N VAL A 85 10.22 1.75 8.79
CA VAL A 85 9.45 1.81 7.54
C VAL A 85 8.92 3.22 7.30
N GLY A 86 8.92 3.65 6.04
CA GLY A 86 8.36 4.94 5.65
C GLY A 86 6.83 4.92 5.72
N CYS A 87 6.27 5.81 6.52
CA CYS A 87 4.83 5.91 6.77
C CYS A 87 4.34 7.35 6.55
N PHE A 88 3.03 7.51 6.35
CA PHE A 88 2.37 8.81 6.32
C PHE A 88 1.53 9.02 7.56
N ILE A 89 1.76 10.11 8.28
CA ILE A 89 0.88 10.52 9.37
C ILE A 89 -0.30 11.28 8.77
N VAL A 90 -1.51 10.86 9.10
CA VAL A 90 -2.75 11.45 8.61
C VAL A 90 -3.67 11.88 9.74
N GLN A 91 -4.45 12.93 9.45
CA GLN A 91 -5.51 13.40 10.32
C GLN A 91 -6.79 13.62 9.52
N GLY A 92 -7.92 13.23 10.10
CA GLY A 92 -9.22 13.35 9.48
C GLY A 92 -10.34 12.88 10.41
N THR A 93 -11.55 13.18 9.98
CA THR A 93 -12.80 12.68 10.59
C THR A 93 -12.86 11.15 10.52
N SER A 94 -13.76 10.55 11.29
CA SER A 94 -13.95 9.08 11.26
C SER A 94 -14.32 8.57 9.88
N ASP A 95 -15.20 9.28 9.16
CA ASP A 95 -15.65 8.89 7.83
C ASP A 95 -14.55 8.98 6.79
N GLU A 96 -13.69 10.01 6.87
CA GLU A 96 -12.54 10.15 5.98
C GLU A 96 -11.52 9.03 6.20
N ILE A 97 -11.25 8.67 7.45
CA ILE A 97 -10.34 7.58 7.80
C ILE A 97 -10.90 6.23 7.36
N LEU A 98 -12.19 5.99 7.58
CA LEU A 98 -12.83 4.75 7.12
C LEU A 98 -12.85 4.66 5.58
N ARG A 99 -13.10 5.77 4.89
CA ARG A 99 -13.03 5.83 3.43
C ARG A 99 -11.63 5.54 2.92
N LEU A 100 -10.60 6.13 3.54
CA LEU A 100 -9.21 5.82 3.21
C LEU A 100 -8.93 4.32 3.38
N ALA A 101 -9.29 3.73 4.52
CA ALA A 101 -9.07 2.31 4.80
C ALA A 101 -9.74 1.40 3.76
N LYS A 102 -10.98 1.71 3.37
CA LYS A 102 -11.73 0.96 2.35
C LYS A 102 -11.08 1.08 0.96
N THR A 103 -10.74 2.29 0.53
CA THR A 103 -10.11 2.53 -0.77
C THR A 103 -8.74 1.88 -0.85
N ASP A 104 -7.93 2.03 0.20
CA ASP A 104 -6.62 1.43 0.33
C ASP A 104 -6.68 -0.09 0.19
N LEU A 105 -7.63 -0.70 0.90
CA LEU A 105 -7.80 -2.14 0.86
C LEU A 105 -8.20 -2.60 -0.54
N VAL A 106 -9.22 -1.99 -1.15
CA VAL A 106 -9.67 -2.36 -2.52
C VAL A 106 -8.54 -2.19 -3.55
N GLY A 107 -7.69 -1.17 -3.37
CA GLY A 107 -6.52 -0.93 -4.20
C GLY A 107 -5.27 -1.69 -3.79
N SER A 108 -5.31 -2.53 -2.75
CA SER A 108 -4.10 -3.14 -2.21
C SER A 108 -3.54 -4.17 -3.19
N PRO A 109 -2.24 -4.11 -3.51
CA PRO A 109 -1.58 -5.12 -4.34
C PRO A 109 -1.60 -6.50 -3.67
N CYS A 110 -1.87 -6.58 -2.36
CA CYS A 110 -1.96 -7.82 -1.60
C CYS A 110 -3.40 -8.33 -1.42
N LEU A 111 -4.41 -7.67 -1.99
CA LEU A 111 -5.82 -8.01 -1.78
C LEU A 111 -6.21 -9.34 -2.46
N PHE A 112 -5.59 -9.70 -3.57
CA PHE A 112 -5.96 -10.90 -4.32
C PHE A 112 -4.92 -12.00 -4.14
N SER A 113 -5.30 -13.26 -4.37
CA SER A 113 -4.41 -14.45 -4.46
C SER A 113 -3.25 -14.32 -5.45
N LEU A 114 -3.12 -13.15 -6.07
CA LEU A 114 -1.96 -12.63 -6.77
C LEU A 114 -0.78 -12.34 -5.84
N SER A 115 -0.87 -12.44 -4.51
CA SER A 115 0.21 -12.13 -3.56
C SER A 115 1.58 -12.73 -3.93
N THR A 116 1.63 -13.97 -4.44
CA THR A 116 2.87 -14.61 -4.92
C THR A 116 3.36 -14.03 -6.26
N LYS A 117 2.46 -13.72 -7.19
CA LYS A 117 2.80 -13.02 -8.44
C LYS A 117 3.22 -11.58 -8.17
N VAL A 118 2.61 -10.91 -7.20
CA VAL A 118 2.91 -9.56 -6.77
C VAL A 118 4.27 -9.52 -6.09
N ALA A 119 4.61 -10.43 -5.18
CA ALA A 119 5.98 -10.49 -4.62
C ALA A 119 7.05 -10.63 -5.73
N GLN A 120 6.81 -11.48 -6.73
CA GLN A 120 7.71 -11.66 -7.88
C GLN A 120 7.71 -10.46 -8.85
N GLN A 121 6.57 -9.78 -9.00
CA GLN A 121 6.41 -8.65 -9.91
C GLN A 121 6.76 -7.31 -9.25
N THR A 122 6.73 -7.19 -7.94
CA THR A 122 7.04 -5.96 -7.18
C THR A 122 8.49 -5.58 -7.38
N LYS A 123 9.43 -6.54 -7.29
CA LYS A 123 10.84 -6.27 -7.63
C LYS A 123 10.99 -5.77 -9.07
N LYS A 124 10.35 -6.45 -10.02
CA LYS A 124 10.31 -5.99 -11.42
C LYS A 124 9.66 -4.61 -11.58
N LEU A 125 8.60 -4.30 -10.84
CA LEU A 125 7.89 -3.02 -10.90
C LEU A 125 8.76 -1.89 -10.34
N VAL A 126 9.44 -2.14 -9.22
CA VAL A 126 10.39 -1.21 -8.61
C VAL A 126 11.59 -0.99 -9.53
N ASP A 127 12.14 -2.04 -10.12
CA ASP A 127 13.23 -1.94 -11.10
C ASP A 127 12.80 -1.16 -12.35
N VAL A 128 11.57 -1.39 -12.83
CA VAL A 128 11.00 -0.74 -14.03
C VAL A 128 10.63 0.72 -13.78
N LEU A 129 10.11 1.06 -12.60
CA LEU A 129 9.70 2.41 -12.21
C LEU A 129 10.86 3.24 -11.64
N GLY A 130 11.83 2.59 -11.01
CA GLY A 130 13.02 3.19 -10.41
C GLY A 130 14.19 3.35 -11.40
N GLY A 131 14.22 2.58 -12.48
CA GLY A 131 15.14 2.82 -13.60
C GLY A 131 14.68 3.99 -14.48
N GLU A 132 15.62 4.65 -15.18
CA GLU A 132 15.39 5.72 -16.17
C GLU A 132 14.34 5.40 -17.29
N SER A 133 13.80 4.18 -17.30
CA SER A 133 12.83 3.63 -18.25
C SER A 133 11.37 3.98 -17.98
N ALA A 134 11.00 4.61 -16.87
CA ALA A 134 9.62 5.11 -16.69
C ALA A 134 9.20 6.07 -17.85
N SER A 135 10.18 6.78 -18.42
CA SER A 135 10.01 7.62 -19.62
C SER A 135 9.65 6.84 -20.89
N ARG A 136 10.15 5.59 -21.05
CA ARG A 136 9.88 4.72 -22.21
C ARG A 136 8.53 4.02 -22.11
N ILE A 137 8.04 3.70 -20.91
CA ILE A 137 6.71 3.08 -20.76
C ILE A 137 5.58 4.11 -20.97
N HIS A 138 5.85 5.40 -20.69
CA HIS A 138 4.91 6.47 -21.00
C HIS A 138 4.79 6.80 -22.51
N SER A 139 5.76 6.46 -23.36
CA SER A 139 5.60 6.65 -24.81
C SER A 139 4.55 5.70 -25.40
N ASP A 140 4.45 4.48 -24.87
CA ASP A 140 3.45 3.51 -25.34
C ASP A 140 2.04 3.90 -24.88
N LEU A 141 1.90 4.43 -23.66
CA LEU A 141 0.62 4.97 -23.18
C LEU A 141 0.20 6.27 -23.91
N ARG A 142 1.16 7.07 -24.42
CA ARG A 142 0.85 8.20 -25.31
C ARG A 142 0.33 7.74 -26.67
N SER A 143 0.76 6.58 -27.18
CA SER A 143 0.29 6.04 -28.46
C SER A 143 -1.18 5.62 -28.42
N ILE A 144 -1.66 5.14 -27.27
CA ILE A 144 -3.06 4.69 -27.11
C ILE A 144 -4.06 5.86 -27.13
N ARG A 145 -3.66 7.06 -26.64
CA ARG A 145 -4.45 8.29 -26.82
C ARG A 145 -4.46 8.81 -28.27
N GLY A 146 -3.51 8.38 -29.09
CA GLY A 146 -3.51 8.66 -30.54
C GLY A 146 -4.54 7.82 -31.30
N MET A 147 -4.76 6.57 -30.89
CA MET A 147 -5.72 5.69 -31.56
C MET A 147 -7.19 6.07 -31.30
N THR A 148 -7.51 6.70 -30.17
CA THR A 148 -8.89 7.15 -29.88
C THR A 148 -9.29 8.36 -30.72
N ARG A 149 -8.35 9.24 -31.09
CA ARG A 149 -8.63 10.39 -31.98
C ARG A 149 -8.76 10.03 -33.46
N ILE A 150 -8.21 8.90 -33.90
CA ILE A 150 -8.35 8.44 -35.29
C ILE A 150 -9.75 7.85 -35.52
N HIS A 151 -10.39 7.29 -34.49
CA HIS A 151 -11.73 6.73 -34.60
C HIS A 151 -12.84 7.80 -34.61
N GLU A 152 -12.63 8.95 -33.95
CA GLU A 152 -13.59 10.07 -33.97
C GLU A 152 -13.55 10.92 -35.26
N ARG A 153 -12.50 10.80 -36.08
CA ARG A 153 -12.40 11.49 -37.39
C ARG A 153 -12.88 10.66 -38.58
N ARG A 154 -13.38 9.44 -38.34
CA ARG A 154 -13.88 8.52 -39.39
C ARG A 154 -15.36 8.16 -39.22
N LYS A 155 -16.14 8.97 -38.49
CA LYS A 155 -17.59 8.99 -38.57
C LYS A 155 -18.08 10.28 -39.21
#